data_AF-A0A7W0EHW7-F1
#
_entry.id   AF-A0A7W0EHW7-F1
#
_cell.length_a   1.000
_cell.length_b   1.000
_cell.length_c   1.000
_cell.angle_alpha   90.00
_cell.angle_beta   90.00
_cell.angle_gamma   90.00
#
_symmetry.space_group_name_H-M   'P 1'
#
loop_
_entity.id
_entity.type
_entity.pdbx_description
1 polymer ?
#
loop_
_entity_poly.entity_id
_entity_poly.type
_entity_poly.pdbx_seq_one_letter_code
_entity_poly.pdbx_strand_id
1 'polypeptide(L)' 'MDAENIMDGLAGELESALKGMAKAKSVEDKLMYSKIVKNLSKSLGVFLELASDMMDYDADEDFDA' A
#
# COMPACT_ATOMS: atom_id res chain seq x y z
N MET A 1 1.03 -7.14 -15.07
CA MET A 1 1.24 -6.39 -13.82
C MET A 1 1.45 -7.43 -12.75
N ASP A 2 2.61 -7.42 -12.10
CA ASP A 2 2.92 -8.39 -11.07
C ASP A 2 2.54 -7.78 -9.72
N ALA A 3 1.64 -8.46 -9.01
CA ALA A 3 1.05 -7.99 -7.75
C ALA A 3 2.13 -7.75 -6.70
N GLU A 4 3.14 -8.61 -6.63
CA GLU A 4 4.28 -8.47 -5.71
C GLU A 4 5.06 -7.19 -6.01
N ASN A 5 5.36 -6.92 -7.29
CA ASN A 5 6.05 -5.71 -7.71
C ASN A 5 5.28 -4.42 -7.40
N ILE A 6 3.94 -4.44 -7.47
CA ILE A 6 3.10 -3.30 -7.09
C ILE A 6 3.11 -3.09 -5.57
N MET A 7 2.98 -4.18 -4.80
CA MET A 7 3.03 -4.14 -3.34
C MET A 7 4.39 -3.61 -2.84
N ASP A 8 5.49 -4.12 -3.38
CA ASP A 8 6.84 -3.69 -3.02
C ASP A 8 7.08 -2.21 -3.33
N GLY A 9 6.60 -1.75 -4.48
CA GLY A 9 6.66 -0.33 -4.86
C GLY A 9 5.91 0.56 -3.86
N LEU A 10 4.66 0.22 -3.54
CA LEU A 10 3.84 0.98 -2.60
C LEU A 10 4.43 0.96 -1.17
N ALA A 11 4.94 -0.19 -0.73
CA ALA A 11 5.58 -0.33 0.58
C ALA A 11 6.87 0.49 0.67
N GLY A 12 7.71 0.47 -0.36
CA GLY A 12 8.95 1.25 -0.42
C GLY A 12 8.70 2.77 -0.44
N GLU A 13 7.68 3.22 -1.17
CA GLU A 13 7.25 4.62 -1.14
C GLU A 13 6.72 5.03 0.24
N LEU A 14 5.93 4.16 0.89
CA LEU A 14 5.40 4.41 2.22
C LEU A 14 6.51 4.51 3.27
N GLU A 15 7.49 3.60 3.22
CA GLU A 15 8.67 3.63 4.10
C GLU A 15 9.46 4.94 3.91
N SER A 16 9.68 5.34 2.65
CA SER A 16 10.38 6.58 2.30
C SER A 16 9.65 7.81 2.82
N ALA A 17 8.32 7.85 2.66
CA ALA A 17 7.49 8.93 3.16
C ALA A 17 7.48 9.01 4.69
N LEU A 18 7.43 7.87 5.39
CA LEU A 18 7.53 7.80 6.86
C LEU A 18 8.90 8.29 7.36
N LYS A 19 9.99 7.87 6.70
CA LYS A 19 11.35 8.37 7.00
C LYS A 19 11.47 9.87 6.77
N GLY A 20 10.85 10.40 5.72
CA GLY A 20 10.76 11.83 5.45
C GLY A 20 9.99 12.56 6.55
N MET A 21 8.82 12.03 6.94
CA MET A 21 7.99 12.58 8.02
C MET A 21 8.73 12.63 9.35
N ALA A 22 9.48 11.57 9.69
CA ALA A 22 10.25 11.49 10.92
C ALA A 22 11.37 12.55 10.99
N LYS A 23 11.92 12.95 9.84
CA LYS A 23 12.97 13.98 9.72
C LYS A 23 12.42 15.40 9.56
N ALA A 24 11.13 15.55 9.28
CA ALA A 24 10.49 16.83 9.03
C ALA A 24 10.51 17.74 10.28
N LYS A 25 11.05 18.95 10.12
CA LYS A 25 11.19 19.93 11.22
C LYS A 25 10.07 20.95 11.23
N SER A 26 9.59 21.36 10.05
CA SER A 26 8.51 22.34 9.92
C SER A 26 7.13 21.68 10.01
N VAL A 27 6.12 22.47 10.38
CA VAL A 27 4.73 22.02 10.39
C VAL A 27 4.25 21.74 8.96
N GLU A 28 4.71 22.53 8.00
CA GLU A 28 4.38 22.39 6.57
C GLU A 28 4.90 21.08 5.99
N ASP A 29 6.16 20.73 6.27
CA ASP A 29 6.74 19.45 5.84
C ASP A 29 6.02 18.27 6.49
N LYS A 30 5.70 18.36 7.79
CA LYS A 30 4.93 17.32 8.49
C LYS A 30 3.54 17.14 7.88
N LEU A 31 2.87 18.25 7.51
CA LEU A 31 1.58 18.21 6.84
C LEU A 31 1.71 17.56 5.46
N MET A 32 2.73 17.93 4.68
CA MET A 32 2.99 17.33 3.37
C MET A 32 3.20 15.82 3.50
N TYR A 33 4.13 15.38 4.35
CA TYR A 33 4.38 13.95 4.54
C TYR A 33 3.17 13.20 5.11
N SER A 34 2.39 13.79 6.02
CA SER A 34 1.16 13.14 6.54
C SER A 34 0.13 12.87 5.43
N LYS A 35 0.00 13.78 4.46
CA LYS A 35 -0.88 13.59 3.30
C LYS A 35 -0.37 12.47 2.40
N ILE A 36 0.93 12.41 2.16
CA ILE A 36 1.57 11.36 1.36
C ILE A 36 1.37 10.00 2.02
N VAL A 37 1.72 9.86 3.31
CA VAL A 37 1.54 8.64 4.09
C VAL A 37 0.08 8.19 4.09
N LYS A 38 -0.87 9.11 4.34
CA LYS A 38 -2.30 8.78 4.33
C LYS A 38 -2.75 8.23 2.97
N ASN A 39 -2.31 8.83 1.88
CA ASN A 39 -2.70 8.39 0.54
C ASN A 39 -2.08 7.03 0.20
N LEU A 40 -0.79 6.83 0.51
CA LEU A 40 -0.11 5.54 0.28
C LEU A 40 -0.72 4.41 1.11
N SER A 41 -1.03 4.66 2.39
CA SER A 41 -1.72 3.66 3.23
C SER A 41 -3.11 3.29 2.69
N LYS A 42 -3.85 4.25 2.13
CA LYS A 42 -5.14 3.97 1.48
C LYS A 42 -4.97 3.14 0.21
N SER A 43 -4.02 3.51 -0.66
CA SER A 43 -3.74 2.75 -1.88
C SER A 43 -3.31 1.32 -1.57
N LEU A 44 -2.45 1.14 -0.56
CA LEU A 44 -2.03 -0.19 -0.11
C LEU A 44 -3.21 -1.00 0.45
N GLY A 45 -4.11 -0.37 1.22
CA GLY A 45 -5.32 -1.02 1.71
C GLY A 45 -6.22 -1.55 0.58
N VAL A 46 -6.51 -0.71 -0.42
CA VAL A 46 -7.29 -1.11 -1.61
C VAL A 46 -6.61 -2.23 -2.39
N PHE A 47 -5.27 -2.18 -2.49
CA PHE A 47 -4.51 -3.22 -3.16
C PHE A 47 -4.58 -4.56 -2.41
N LEU A 48 -4.47 -4.53 -1.08
CA LEU A 48 -4.58 -5.72 -0.23
C LEU A 48 -5.99 -6.32 -0.26
N GLU A 49 -7.04 -5.47 -0.29
CA GLU A 49 -8.42 -5.91 -0.48
C GLU A 49 -8.57 -6.63 -1.83
N LEU A 50 -8.10 -6.03 -2.93
CA LEU A 50 -8.13 -6.67 -4.25
C LEU A 50 -7.35 -7.98 -4.31
N ALA A 51 -6.17 -8.03 -3.68
CA ALA A 51 -5.35 -9.23 -3.63
C ALA A 51 -6.02 -10.34 -2.81
N SER A 52 -6.71 -9.99 -1.72
CA SER A 52 -7.52 -10.94 -0.93
C SER A 52 -8.67 -11.48 -1.76
N ASP A 53 -9.42 -10.62 -2.46
CA ASP A 53 -10.54 -11.01 -3.30
C ASP A 53 -10.09 -11.95 -4.44
N MET A 54 -8.91 -11.71 -5.02
CA MET A 54 -8.33 -12.59 -6.05
C MET A 54 -7.86 -13.94 -5.49
N MET A 55 -7.31 -13.95 -4.28
CA MET A 55 -6.89 -15.20 -3.61
C MET A 55 -8.08 -16.07 -3.25
N ASP A 56 -9.19 -15.48 -2.80
CA ASP A 56 -10.45 -16.20 -2.56
C ASP A 56 -11.04 -16.77 -3.87
N TYR A 57 -10.84 -16.09 -5.01
CA TYR A 57 -11.33 -16.56 -6.32
C TYR A 57 -10.58 -17.80 -6.84
N ASP A 58 -9.27 -17.90 -6.63
CA ASP A 58 -8.46 -19.08 -7.00
C ASP A 58 -8.76 -20.31 -6.11
N ALA A 59 -9.30 -20.12 -4.90
CA ALA A 59 -9.64 -21.21 -3.99
C ALA A 59 -10.98 -21.91 -4.32
N ASP A 60 -11.85 -21.24 -5.08
CA ASP A 60 -13.15 -21.76 -5.50
C ASP A 60 -13.11 -22.57 -6.82
N GLU A 61 -11.98 -22.60 -7.55
CA GLU A 61 -11.83 -23.43 -8.77
C GLU A 61 -11.45 -24.91 -8.49
N ASP A 62 -11.15 -25.29 -7.24
CA ASP A 62 -10.82 -26.67 -6.82
C ASP A 62 -12.01 -27.46 -6.22
N PHE A 63 -13.25 -26.97 -6.39
CA PHE A 63 -14.47 -27.65 -5.95
C PHE A 63 -15.49 -27.85 -7.08
N ASP A 64 -15.08 -28.41 -8.21
CA ASP A 64 -16.00 -29.05 -9.15
C ASP A 64 -15.45 -30.41 -9.64
N ALA A 65 -16.11 -31.47 -9.15
CA ALA A 65 -16.14 -32.89 -9.57
C ALA A 65 -15.03 -33.88 -9.14
#